data_AF-A0A962GGE1-F1
#
_entry.id   AF-A0A962GGE1-F1
#
_cell.length_a   1.000
_cell.length_b   1.000
_cell.length_c   1.000
_cell.angle_alpha   90.00
_cell.angle_beta   90.00
_cell.angle_gamma   90.00
#
_symmetry.space_group_name_H-M   'P 1'
#
loop_
_entity.id
_entity.type
_entity.pdbx_description
1 polymer ?
#
loop_
_entity_poly.entity_id
_entity_poly.type
_entity_poly.pdbx_seq_one_letter_code
_entity_poly.pdbx_strand_id
1 'polypeptide(L)'
;MHRRAFLAGVACAALMTGASKAMAFDIFSKNKSLPHSSRKGDFPFQLTDEEWRARLSPEQYEILRGEGTEKSCSSPLNGIEGHGKFYCAGCGHHLFSTDAKYDSKTGWPSFYQPADEYAVGTSTDYKLGYARTEVHCANCGSHLGHVFKDGPPPTGLRYCINGLALEYQQEQ
;
A
#
# COMPACT_ATOMS: atom_id res chain seq x y z
N MET A 1 -74.44 36.78 -22.61
CA MET A 1 -75.05 36.47 -23.92
C MET A 1 -74.16 37.05 -25.01
N HIS A 2 -73.51 36.24 -25.83
CA HIS A 2 -73.43 36.38 -27.30
C HIS A 2 -72.56 35.27 -27.89
N ARG A 3 -73.21 34.50 -28.76
CA ARG A 3 -72.69 33.40 -29.57
C ARG A 3 -71.88 33.97 -30.74
N ARG A 4 -70.82 33.28 -31.18
CA ARG A 4 -70.80 32.48 -32.42
C ARG A 4 -69.37 32.05 -32.79
N ALA A 5 -69.28 30.77 -33.14
CA ALA A 5 -68.15 30.07 -33.76
C ALA A 5 -68.23 30.14 -35.30
N PHE A 6 -67.09 29.81 -35.95
CA PHE A 6 -66.75 29.45 -37.36
C PHE A 6 -65.44 30.20 -37.74
N LEU A 7 -64.34 29.66 -38.28
CA LEU A 7 -63.99 28.58 -39.23
C LEU A 7 -62.56 28.06 -38.86
N ALA A 8 -62.25 26.76 -38.82
CA ALA A 8 -61.88 25.82 -39.90
C ALA A 8 -60.44 25.93 -40.45
N GLY A 9 -59.66 24.85 -40.27
CA GLY A 9 -58.43 24.46 -41.03
C GLY A 9 -57.16 25.25 -40.69
N VAL A 10 -55.97 24.68 -40.45
CA VAL A 10 -55.31 23.52 -41.06
C VAL A 10 -54.45 22.82 -40.01
N ALA A 11 -54.53 21.48 -39.97
CA ALA A 11 -53.64 20.63 -39.21
C ALA A 11 -52.32 20.45 -39.96
N CYS A 12 -51.19 20.64 -39.28
CA CYS A 12 -49.93 20.01 -39.66
C CYS A 12 -49.29 19.47 -38.38
N ALA A 13 -49.19 18.15 -38.31
CA ALA A 13 -48.66 17.41 -37.18
C ALA A 13 -47.13 17.47 -37.17
N ALA A 14 -46.55 17.80 -36.02
CA ALA A 14 -45.19 17.44 -35.69
C ALA A 14 -45.19 16.80 -34.30
N LEU A 15 -45.16 15.46 -34.31
CA LEU A 15 -44.80 14.64 -33.16
C LEU A 15 -43.32 14.88 -32.86
N MET A 16 -42.99 15.30 -31.63
CA MET A 16 -41.87 14.72 -30.90
C MET A 16 -42.12 14.84 -29.40
N THR A 17 -42.10 13.68 -28.78
CA THR A 17 -42.19 13.33 -27.36
C THR A 17 -41.00 13.83 -26.54
N GLY A 18 -41.18 14.06 -25.24
CA GLY A 18 -40.10 13.81 -24.26
C GLY A 18 -40.01 14.78 -23.09
N ALA A 19 -40.33 14.27 -21.90
CA ALA A 19 -40.20 14.95 -20.62
C ALA A 19 -38.74 14.95 -20.08
N SER A 20 -38.46 15.96 -19.26
CA SER A 20 -37.40 16.20 -18.27
C SER A 20 -36.32 15.14 -18.00
N LYS A 21 -35.06 15.59 -17.90
CA LYS A 21 -34.04 15.22 -16.87
C LYS A 21 -32.76 16.05 -17.10
N ALA A 22 -32.41 16.90 -16.13
CA ALA A 22 -31.35 16.66 -15.14
C ALA A 22 -29.94 16.70 -15.75
N MET A 23 -29.16 17.67 -15.29
CA MET A 23 -27.76 17.86 -15.66
C MET A 23 -26.95 16.60 -15.36
N ALA A 24 -26.28 16.08 -16.38
CA ALA A 24 -25.26 15.06 -16.24
C ALA A 24 -23.91 15.73 -16.05
N PHE A 25 -23.26 15.46 -14.92
CA PHE A 25 -21.81 15.32 -14.81
C PHE A 25 -21.53 14.25 -13.75
N ASP A 26 -21.58 13.00 -14.19
CA ASP A 26 -20.70 11.96 -13.64
C ASP A 26 -19.25 12.47 -13.79
N ILE A 27 -18.33 12.24 -12.87
CA ILE A 27 -17.60 10.97 -12.79
C ILE A 27 -16.98 10.84 -11.40
N PHE A 28 -17.47 9.85 -10.67
CA PHE A 28 -16.80 9.23 -9.54
C PHE A 28 -15.53 8.53 -10.06
N SER A 29 -14.39 9.23 -10.11
CA SER A 29 -13.11 8.58 -10.42
C SER A 29 -12.55 7.95 -9.15
N LYS A 30 -12.97 6.72 -8.86
CA LYS A 30 -12.25 5.79 -7.98
C LYS A 30 -10.94 5.42 -8.67
N ASN A 31 -9.92 6.27 -8.58
CA ASN A 31 -8.57 5.85 -8.94
C ASN A 31 -7.97 5.09 -7.75
N LYS A 32 -8.33 3.81 -7.63
CA LYS A 32 -7.56 2.86 -6.82
C LYS A 32 -6.29 2.54 -7.60
N SER A 33 -5.27 3.38 -7.49
CA SER A 33 -3.93 3.01 -7.93
C SER A 33 -3.48 1.81 -7.09
N LEU A 34 -3.16 0.71 -7.77
CA LEU A 34 -2.45 -0.41 -7.18
C LEU A 34 -1.00 0.03 -6.92
N PRO A 35 -0.34 -0.48 -5.86
CA PRO A 35 1.06 -0.15 -5.61
C PRO A 35 1.95 -0.54 -6.80
N HIS A 36 2.92 0.32 -7.08
CA HIS A 36 3.85 0.21 -8.21
C HIS A 36 4.64 -1.11 -8.13
N SER A 37 4.44 -2.01 -9.10
CA SER A 37 5.22 -3.24 -9.24
C SER A 37 6.56 -2.91 -9.91
N SER A 38 7.59 -2.64 -9.12
CA SER A 38 8.97 -2.58 -9.62
C SER A 38 9.48 -3.99 -9.90
N ARG A 39 10.17 -4.19 -11.03
CA ARG A 39 10.82 -5.46 -11.34
C ARG A 39 12.01 -5.65 -10.42
N LYS A 40 12.17 -6.85 -9.87
CA LYS A 40 13.30 -7.26 -9.04
C LYS A 40 14.61 -7.05 -9.83
N GLY A 41 15.37 -6.00 -9.53
CA GLY A 41 16.68 -5.73 -10.13
C GLY A 41 17.02 -4.26 -10.38
N ASP A 42 16.04 -3.41 -10.64
CA ASP A 42 16.28 -1.99 -10.98
C ASP A 42 15.88 -1.06 -9.83
N PHE A 43 16.60 -1.15 -8.72
CA PHE A 43 16.35 -0.29 -7.55
C PHE A 43 17.28 0.95 -7.57
N PRO A 44 16.82 2.13 -7.11
CA PRO A 44 17.65 3.34 -7.09
C PRO A 44 18.93 3.23 -6.25
N PHE A 45 18.87 2.50 -5.14
CA PHE A 45 20.00 2.25 -4.26
C PHE A 45 20.55 0.84 -4.51
N GLN A 46 21.78 0.77 -5.01
CA GLN A 46 22.45 -0.49 -5.34
C GLN A 46 23.82 -0.55 -4.66
N LEU A 47 24.16 -1.75 -4.22
CA LEU A 47 25.47 -2.13 -3.70
C LEU A 47 25.81 -3.53 -4.21
N THR A 48 27.10 -3.83 -4.29
CA THR A 48 27.63 -5.18 -4.51
C THR A 48 27.30 -6.10 -3.33
N ASP A 49 27.46 -7.42 -3.52
CA ASP A 49 27.24 -8.38 -2.45
C ASP A 49 28.20 -8.16 -1.28
N GLU A 50 29.46 -7.88 -1.60
CA GLU A 50 30.53 -7.61 -0.64
C GLU A 50 30.24 -6.35 0.18
N GLU A 51 29.76 -5.29 -0.45
CA GLU A 51 29.33 -4.07 0.24
C GLU A 51 28.12 -4.31 1.14
N TRP A 52 27.16 -5.12 0.70
CA TRP A 52 26.03 -5.52 1.55
C TRP A 52 26.49 -6.31 2.78
N ARG A 53 27.40 -7.28 2.60
CA ARG A 53 27.97 -8.06 3.71
C ARG A 53 28.80 -7.22 4.67
N ALA A 54 29.47 -6.18 4.18
CA ALA A 54 30.22 -5.25 5.02
C ALA A 54 29.31 -4.28 5.79
N ARG A 55 28.16 -3.93 5.22
CA ARG A 55 27.20 -2.97 5.79
C ARG A 55 26.27 -3.58 6.82
N LEU A 56 25.85 -4.83 6.62
CA LEU A 56 24.81 -5.49 7.40
C LEU A 56 25.40 -6.48 8.40
N SER A 57 24.71 -6.69 9.53
CA SER A 57 25.00 -7.87 10.35
C SER A 57 24.69 -9.16 9.54
N PRO A 58 25.28 -10.31 9.90
CA PRO A 58 24.96 -11.58 9.24
C PRO A 58 23.46 -11.89 9.23
N GLU A 59 22.76 -11.63 10.34
CA GLU A 59 21.32 -11.85 10.46
C GLU A 59 20.50 -10.88 9.61
N GLN A 60 20.90 -9.60 9.59
CA GLN A 60 20.26 -8.61 8.73
C GLN A 60 20.46 -8.94 7.25
N TYR A 61 21.66 -9.38 6.87
CA TYR A 61 21.96 -9.80 5.51
C TYR A 61 21.08 -10.99 5.09
N GLU A 62 20.95 -12.02 5.94
CA GLU A 62 20.09 -13.17 5.67
C GLU A 62 18.62 -12.79 5.47
N ILE A 63 18.12 -11.84 6.26
CA ILE A 63 16.74 -11.36 6.13
C ILE A 63 16.59 -10.48 4.89
N LEU A 64 17.36 -9.39 4.81
CA LEU A 64 17.20 -8.34 3.80
C LEU A 64 17.58 -8.81 2.39
N ARG A 65 18.56 -9.71 2.25
CA ARG A 65 19.08 -10.18 0.95
C ARG A 65 18.79 -11.65 0.69
N GLY A 66 18.82 -12.48 1.73
CA GLY A 66 18.46 -13.90 1.66
C GLY A 66 16.95 -14.18 1.73
N GLU A 67 16.12 -13.14 1.92
CA GLU A 67 14.67 -13.26 2.09
C GLU A 67 14.31 -14.21 3.26
N GLY A 68 15.11 -14.16 4.31
CA GLY A 68 14.91 -14.87 5.57
C GLY A 68 13.79 -14.26 6.42
N THR A 69 13.49 -14.91 7.54
CA THR A 69 12.50 -14.44 8.50
C THR A 69 13.04 -14.63 9.91
N GLU A 70 13.01 -13.58 10.73
CA GLU A 70 13.43 -13.66 12.13
C GLU A 70 12.44 -14.49 12.95
N LYS A 71 12.88 -14.96 14.12
CA LYS A 71 12.00 -15.71 15.03
C LYS A 71 10.88 -14.79 15.54
N SER A 72 9.68 -15.35 15.71
CA SER A 72 8.56 -14.63 16.32
C SER A 72 8.95 -14.10 17.70
N CYS A 73 8.51 -12.89 18.02
CA CYS A 73 8.74 -12.16 19.27
C CYS A 73 10.21 -11.83 19.57
N SER A 74 11.14 -11.95 18.60
CA SER A 74 12.56 -11.67 18.85
C SER A 74 12.92 -10.19 18.82
N SER A 75 12.18 -9.37 18.06
CA SER A 75 12.53 -7.96 17.90
C SER A 75 12.00 -7.10 19.06
N PRO A 76 12.83 -6.19 19.62
CA PRO A 76 12.34 -5.17 20.55
C PRO A 76 11.36 -4.18 19.88
N LEU A 77 11.39 -4.08 18.55
CA LEU A 77 10.51 -3.17 17.79
C LEU A 77 9.03 -3.56 17.85
N ASN A 78 8.73 -4.79 18.30
CA ASN A 78 7.38 -5.22 18.61
C ASN A 78 6.68 -4.29 19.61
N GLY A 79 7.39 -3.90 20.67
CA GLY A 79 6.86 -3.17 21.82
C GLY A 79 7.04 -1.65 21.77
N ILE A 80 7.31 -1.05 20.61
CA ILE A 80 7.42 0.42 20.51
C ILE A 80 6.06 1.06 20.75
N GLU A 81 6.01 1.95 21.76
CA GLU A 81 4.86 2.77 22.14
C GLU A 81 5.08 4.28 21.90
N GLY A 82 6.34 4.72 21.73
CA GLY A 82 6.67 6.12 21.46
C GLY A 82 6.38 6.54 20.02
N HIS A 83 6.40 7.84 19.74
CA HIS A 83 6.30 8.38 18.39
C HIS A 83 7.64 8.29 17.66
N GLY A 84 7.61 7.91 16.39
CA GLY A 84 8.81 7.83 15.58
C GLY A 84 8.60 7.18 14.21
N LYS A 85 9.73 6.98 13.53
CA LYS A 85 9.78 6.49 12.16
C LYS A 85 10.63 5.24 12.06
N PHE A 86 10.26 4.37 11.13
CA PHE A 86 10.95 3.14 10.81
C PHE A 86 11.56 3.25 9.43
N TYR A 87 12.86 3.03 9.35
CA TYR A 87 13.66 3.10 8.15
C TYR A 87 14.14 1.71 7.75
N CYS A 88 14.45 1.52 6.47
CA CYS A 88 15.08 0.30 5.99
C CYS A 88 16.46 0.16 6.62
N ALA A 89 16.70 -0.91 7.37
CA ALA A 89 18.03 -1.19 7.94
C ALA A 89 19.13 -1.32 6.86
N GLY A 90 18.73 -1.67 5.63
CA GLY A 90 19.60 -1.70 4.46
C GLY A 90 20.07 -0.32 4.00
N CYS A 91 19.15 0.48 3.47
CA CYS A 91 19.51 1.73 2.78
C CYS A 91 19.12 3.01 3.52
N GLY A 92 18.43 2.93 4.66
CA GLY A 92 17.95 4.09 5.41
C GLY A 92 16.70 4.76 4.81
N HIS A 93 16.04 4.15 3.82
CA HIS A 93 14.79 4.69 3.25
C HIS A 93 13.66 4.67 4.27
N HIS A 94 12.82 5.71 4.32
CA HIS A 94 11.68 5.77 5.25
C HIS A 94 10.59 4.79 4.80
N LEU A 95 10.19 3.87 5.70
CA LEU A 95 9.27 2.78 5.37
C LEU A 95 7.91 2.90 6.05
N PHE A 96 7.91 3.17 7.36
CA PHE A 96 6.70 3.19 8.19
C PHE A 96 6.81 4.23 9.30
N SER A 97 5.66 4.60 9.88
CA SER A 97 5.57 5.47 11.07
C SER A 97 4.83 4.74 12.19
N THR A 98 5.09 5.13 13.43
CA THR A 98 4.35 4.68 14.61
C THR A 98 2.85 4.96 14.52
N ASP A 99 2.43 5.98 13.77
CA ASP A 99 1.01 6.30 13.52
C ASP A 99 0.27 5.17 12.78
N ALA A 100 1.02 4.38 12.00
CA ALA A 100 0.51 3.22 11.29
C ALA A 100 0.71 1.91 12.07
N LYS A 101 1.50 1.93 13.15
CA LYS A 101 1.88 0.74 13.91
C LYS A 101 0.75 0.31 14.84
N TYR A 102 0.56 -1.00 14.97
CA TYR A 102 -0.38 -1.56 15.92
C TYR A 102 0.07 -2.95 16.39
N ASP A 103 -0.49 -3.41 17.51
CA ASP A 103 -0.22 -4.74 18.03
C ASP A 103 -1.13 -5.78 17.36
N SER A 104 -0.57 -6.55 16.44
CA SER A 104 -1.27 -7.64 15.75
C SER A 104 -1.24 -8.98 16.48
N LYS A 105 -0.49 -9.09 17.59
CA LYS A 105 -0.23 -10.35 18.32
C LYS A 105 0.46 -11.44 17.49
N THR A 106 1.06 -11.10 16.35
CA THR A 106 1.76 -12.06 15.47
C THR A 106 3.19 -12.32 15.90
N GLY A 107 3.79 -11.41 16.68
CA GLY A 107 5.19 -11.47 17.12
C GLY A 107 6.19 -10.75 16.21
N TRP A 108 5.71 -10.02 15.19
CA TRP A 108 6.53 -9.13 14.37
C TRP A 108 5.93 -7.72 14.31
N PRO A 109 6.76 -6.67 14.13
CA PRO A 109 6.29 -5.33 13.86
C PRO A 109 5.20 -5.30 12.78
N SER A 110 4.08 -4.66 13.11
CA SER A 110 2.89 -4.67 12.27
C SER A 110 2.37 -3.26 12.03
N PHE A 111 2.11 -2.96 10.76
CA PHE A 111 1.64 -1.65 10.31
C PHE A 111 0.42 -1.82 9.40
N TYR A 112 -0.54 -0.88 9.43
CA TYR A 112 -1.69 -0.96 8.53
C TYR A 112 -1.47 -0.24 7.19
N GLN A 113 -0.43 0.59 7.09
CA GLN A 113 -0.04 1.28 5.86
C GLN A 113 1.46 1.65 5.87
N PRO A 114 2.11 1.77 4.70
CA PRO A 114 3.44 2.33 4.59
C PRO A 114 3.45 3.85 4.83
N ALA A 115 4.64 4.43 4.95
CA ALA A 115 4.83 5.88 5.09
C ALA A 115 4.28 6.67 3.89
N ASP A 116 4.49 6.16 2.68
CA ASP A 116 3.95 6.68 1.42
C ASP A 116 3.89 5.58 0.34
N GLU A 117 3.42 5.93 -0.86
CA GLU A 117 3.27 4.99 -1.98
C GLU A 117 4.60 4.50 -2.60
N TYR A 118 5.72 5.16 -2.29
CA TYR A 118 7.08 4.85 -2.76
C TYR A 118 7.97 4.28 -1.65
N ALA A 119 7.43 4.00 -0.46
CA ALA A 119 8.17 3.43 0.65
C ALA A 119 8.47 1.94 0.41
N VAL A 120 7.48 1.20 -0.09
CA VAL A 120 7.55 -0.27 -0.26
C VAL A 120 6.99 -0.71 -1.62
N GLY A 121 7.59 -1.75 -2.17
CA GLY A 121 7.05 -2.52 -3.29
C GLY A 121 6.52 -3.87 -2.82
N THR A 122 5.76 -4.55 -3.68
CA THR A 122 5.28 -5.91 -3.42
C THR A 122 5.58 -6.85 -4.56
N SER A 123 5.81 -8.13 -4.22
CA SER A 123 6.03 -9.20 -5.19
C SER A 123 5.30 -10.47 -4.75
N THR A 124 5.05 -11.40 -5.68
CA THR A 124 4.44 -12.69 -5.34
C THR A 124 5.51 -13.70 -4.96
N ASP A 125 5.35 -14.31 -3.78
CA ASP A 125 6.23 -15.32 -3.21
C ASP A 125 5.51 -16.68 -3.12
N TYR A 126 6.19 -17.75 -3.57
CA TYR A 126 5.67 -19.13 -3.59
C TYR A 126 6.45 -20.10 -2.70
N LYS A 127 7.36 -19.64 -1.82
CA LYS A 127 8.25 -20.50 -1.01
C LYS A 127 7.54 -21.53 -0.13
N LEU A 128 6.28 -21.30 0.24
CA LEU A 128 5.48 -22.22 1.06
C LEU A 128 4.48 -23.07 0.26
N GLY A 129 4.60 -23.12 -1.06
CA GLY A 129 3.70 -23.89 -1.94
C GLY A 129 2.36 -23.19 -2.22
N TYR A 130 2.14 -21.98 -1.68
CA TYR A 130 1.01 -21.11 -1.99
C TYR A 130 1.48 -19.66 -2.16
N ALA A 131 0.70 -18.87 -2.89
CA ALA A 131 1.03 -17.47 -3.18
C ALA A 131 0.90 -16.59 -1.92
N ARG A 132 1.96 -15.88 -1.59
CA ARG A 132 2.01 -14.82 -0.58
C ARG A 132 2.41 -13.50 -1.24
N THR A 133 2.02 -12.38 -0.64
CA THR A 133 2.46 -11.05 -1.11
C THR A 133 3.63 -10.60 -0.25
N GLU A 134 4.83 -10.73 -0.80
CA GLU A 134 6.07 -10.25 -0.22
C GLU A 134 6.12 -8.72 -0.29
N VAL A 135 6.76 -8.11 0.71
CA VAL A 135 6.98 -6.67 0.83
C VAL A 135 8.48 -6.43 0.84
N HIS A 136 8.97 -5.59 -0.07
CA HIS A 136 10.36 -5.18 -0.16
C HIS A 136 10.50 -3.65 -0.13
N CYS A 137 11.67 -3.16 0.26
CA CYS A 137 11.99 -1.74 0.19
C CYS A 137 11.99 -1.29 -1.27
N ALA A 138 11.22 -0.25 -1.60
CA ALA A 138 11.15 0.27 -2.96
C ALA A 138 12.46 0.94 -3.41
N ASN A 139 13.32 1.35 -2.47
CA ASN A 139 14.57 2.05 -2.77
C ASN A 139 15.77 1.10 -3.03
N CYS A 140 15.89 -0.02 -2.31
CA CYS A 140 17.04 -0.94 -2.43
C CYS A 140 16.68 -2.40 -2.68
N GLY A 141 15.37 -2.71 -2.76
CA GLY A 141 14.87 -4.06 -2.99
C GLY A 141 15.10 -5.04 -1.86
N SER A 142 15.49 -4.58 -0.67
CA SER A 142 15.67 -5.47 0.48
C SER A 142 14.34 -6.06 0.92
N HIS A 143 14.32 -7.36 1.19
CA HIS A 143 13.17 -8.05 1.75
C HIS A 143 12.83 -7.50 3.14
N LEU A 144 11.55 -7.21 3.37
CA LEU A 144 11.05 -6.67 4.63
C LEU A 144 10.15 -7.68 5.34
N GLY A 145 9.22 -8.30 4.62
CA GLY A 145 8.27 -9.26 5.17
C GLY A 145 7.12 -9.51 4.21
N HIS A 146 5.88 -9.55 4.72
CA HIS A 146 4.69 -9.85 3.91
C HIS A 146 3.51 -8.96 4.29
N VAL A 147 2.59 -8.79 3.34
CA VAL A 147 1.32 -8.08 3.56
C VAL A 147 0.13 -9.04 3.49
N PHE A 148 -0.79 -8.87 4.44
CA PHE A 148 -2.00 -9.69 4.61
C PHE A 148 -3.26 -8.80 4.60
N LYS A 149 -4.43 -9.41 4.35
CA LYS A 149 -5.74 -8.72 4.27
C LYS A 149 -6.56 -8.82 5.57
N ASP A 150 -5.88 -9.01 6.69
CA ASP A 150 -6.46 -9.19 8.03
C ASP A 150 -6.05 -8.04 8.98
N GLY A 151 -5.79 -6.86 8.41
CA GLY A 151 -5.46 -5.66 9.18
C GLY A 151 -6.67 -4.88 9.68
N PRO A 152 -6.45 -3.86 10.54
CA PRO A 152 -7.50 -2.99 11.02
C PRO A 152 -7.96 -1.99 9.94
N PRO A 153 -9.10 -1.31 10.14
CA PRO A 153 -9.42 -0.09 9.42
C PRO A 153 -8.29 0.96 9.56
N PRO A 154 -8.09 1.85 8.58
CA PRO A 154 -8.93 2.07 7.39
C PRO A 154 -8.60 1.18 6.19
N THR A 155 -7.42 0.54 6.17
CA THR A 155 -6.93 -0.17 4.98
C THR A 155 -7.37 -1.63 4.92
N GLY A 156 -7.59 -2.26 6.08
CA GLY A 156 -7.78 -3.71 6.16
C GLY A 156 -6.50 -4.51 5.87
N LEU A 157 -5.35 -3.84 5.77
CA LEU A 157 -4.06 -4.46 5.44
C LEU A 157 -3.17 -4.57 6.68
N ARG A 158 -2.40 -5.64 6.75
CA ARG A 158 -1.38 -5.86 7.76
C ARG A 158 -0.04 -6.08 7.09
N TYR A 159 0.84 -5.09 7.17
CA TYR A 159 2.25 -5.20 6.82
C TYR A 159 2.98 -5.81 8.00
N CYS A 160 3.34 -7.09 7.89
CA CYS A 160 4.03 -7.86 8.92
C CYS A 160 5.51 -7.91 8.55
N ILE A 161 6.33 -7.15 9.27
CA ILE A 161 7.69 -6.82 8.85
C ILE A 161 8.70 -7.36 9.86
N ASN A 162 9.79 -7.94 9.37
CA ASN A 162 10.90 -8.34 10.23
C ASN A 162 11.46 -7.11 10.96
N GLY A 163 11.64 -7.19 12.27
CA GLY A 163 12.24 -6.12 13.05
C GLY A 163 13.71 -5.90 12.70
N LEU A 164 14.48 -6.95 12.41
CA LEU A 164 15.85 -6.80 11.89
C LEU A 164 15.93 -6.12 10.51
N ALA A 165 14.82 -6.01 9.79
CA ALA A 165 14.77 -5.25 8.54
C ALA A 165 14.52 -3.74 8.75
N LEU A 166 14.28 -3.31 10.00
CA LEU A 166 13.91 -1.95 10.37
C LEU A 166 14.94 -1.32 11.31
N GLU A 167 15.16 -0.03 11.12
CA GLU A 167 15.84 0.86 12.06
C GLU A 167 14.80 1.85 12.60
N TYR A 168 14.67 1.98 13.91
CA TYR A 168 13.70 2.89 14.53
C TYR A 168 14.38 4.19 15.00
N GLN A 169 13.80 5.33 14.64
CA GLN A 169 14.20 6.62 15.17
C GLN A 169 13.02 7.27 15.87
N GLN A 170 13.21 7.56 17.17
CA GLN A 170 12.22 8.27 17.97
C GLN A 170 12.16 9.75 17.54
N GLU A 171 10.94 10.26 17.41
CA GLU A 171 10.67 11.69 17.23
C GLU A 171 10.42 12.35 18.60
N GLN A 172 10.98 13.54 18.79
CA GLN A 172 10.91 14.33 20.04
C GLN A 172 9.70 15.26 20.05
#